data_AF-A0AAN0LUK2-F1
#
_entry.id   AF-A0AAN0LUK2-F1
#
_cell.length_a   1.000
_cell.length_b   1.000
_cell.length_c   1.000
_cell.angle_alpha   90.00
_cell.angle_beta   90.00
_cell.angle_gamma   90.00
#
_symmetry.space_group_name_H-M   'P 1'
#
loop_
_entity.id
_entity.type
_entity.pdbx_description
1 polymer ?
#
loop_
_entity_poly.entity_id
_entity_poly.type
_entity_poly.pdbx_seq_one_letter_code
_entity_poly.pdbx_strand_id
1 'polypeptide(L)' 'MLEVEKQSGREEGSTKIFAAIEGPMGVLNAYAIATSSPRIVGIAIGAEDYVTSMKTRRYPNVTVKNYSLHVQ' A
#
# COMPACT_ATOMS: atom_id res chain seq x y z
N MET A 1 1.73 -14.38 -16.42
CA MET A 1 0.25 -14.33 -16.37
C MET A 1 -0.36 -14.72 -17.71
N LEU A 2 0.04 -14.12 -18.84
CA LEU A 2 -0.46 -14.50 -20.18
C LEU A 2 -0.35 -16.01 -20.48
N GLU A 3 0.80 -16.62 -20.17
CA GLU A 3 1.02 -18.07 -20.31
C GLU A 3 -0.03 -18.90 -19.52
N VAL A 4 -0.36 -18.47 -18.30
CA VAL A 4 -1.31 -19.16 -17.41
C VAL A 4 -2.74 -18.97 -17.90
N GLU A 5 -3.08 -17.77 -18.38
CA GLU A 5 -4.39 -17.49 -18.99
C GLU A 5 -4.63 -18.41 -20.18
N LYS A 6 -3.62 -18.53 -21.06
CA LYS A 6 -3.66 -19.42 -22.22
C LYS A 6 -3.80 -20.88 -21.83
N GLN A 7 -3.02 -21.34 -20.86
CA GLN A 7 -3.13 -22.72 -20.33
C GLN A 7 -4.47 -23.00 -19.65
N SER A 8 -5.12 -21.97 -19.09
CA SER A 8 -6.41 -22.07 -18.40
C SER A 8 -7.61 -21.87 -19.33
N GLY A 9 -7.40 -21.68 -20.64
CA GLY A 9 -8.46 -21.40 -21.61
C GLY A 9 -9.15 -20.05 -21.40
N ARG A 10 -8.49 -19.09 -20.76
CA ARG A 10 -9.01 -17.75 -20.51
C ARG A 10 -8.53 -16.79 -21.60
N GLU A 11 -9.33 -15.75 -21.86
CA GLU A 11 -8.93 -14.67 -22.75
C GLU A 11 -7.65 -14.00 -22.23
N GLU A 12 -6.71 -13.73 -23.14
CA GLU A 12 -5.45 -13.05 -22.81
C GLU A 12 -5.73 -11.66 -22.23
N GLY A 13 -5.31 -11.44 -20.99
CA GLY A 13 -5.58 -10.19 -20.27
C GLY A 13 -6.92 -10.03 -19.62
N SER A 14 -7.69 -11.10 -19.54
CA SER A 14 -8.86 -11.16 -18.67
C SER A 14 -8.49 -11.02 -17.19
N THR A 15 -7.28 -11.42 -16.78
CA THR A 15 -6.80 -11.31 -15.40
C THR A 15 -6.49 -9.87 -15.03
N LYS A 16 -7.21 -9.37 -14.02
CA LYS A 16 -6.98 -8.06 -13.42
C LYS A 16 -5.91 -8.14 -12.33
N ILE A 17 -5.21 -7.05 -12.13
CA ILE A 17 -4.09 -6.94 -11.19
C ILE A 17 -4.50 -5.99 -10.07
N PHE A 18 -4.31 -6.44 -8.83
CA PHE A 18 -4.47 -5.61 -7.64
C PHE A 18 -3.12 -5.56 -6.94
N ALA A 19 -2.50 -4.38 -6.88
CA ALA A 19 -1.17 -4.26 -6.29
C ALA A 19 -1.27 -4.08 -4.77
N ALA A 20 -0.51 -4.83 -4.00
CA ALA A 20 -0.36 -4.60 -2.57
C ALA A 20 0.89 -3.73 -2.32
N ILE A 21 0.70 -2.57 -1.69
CA ILE A 21 1.77 -1.71 -1.19
C ILE A 21 1.92 -1.98 0.30
N GLU A 22 3.10 -2.46 0.67
CA GLU A 22 3.43 -2.87 2.04
C GLU A 22 4.54 -2.01 2.65
N GLY A 23 5.05 -1.02 1.92
CA GLY A 23 6.19 -0.23 2.36
C GLY A 23 6.31 1.14 1.70
N PRO A 24 7.21 2.00 2.23
CA PRO A 24 7.37 3.39 1.80
C PRO A 24 7.74 3.54 0.33
N MET A 25 8.55 2.64 -0.22
CA MET A 25 8.89 2.67 -1.65
C MET A 25 7.69 2.42 -2.54
N GLY A 26 6.76 1.53 -2.13
CA GLY A 26 5.54 1.31 -2.87
C GLY A 26 4.66 2.56 -2.89
N VAL A 27 4.55 3.25 -1.74
CA VAL A 27 3.79 4.52 -1.64
C VAL A 27 4.39 5.60 -2.55
N LEU A 28 5.71 5.79 -2.53
CA LEU A 28 6.38 6.77 -3.39
C LEU A 28 6.18 6.49 -4.88
N ASN A 29 6.04 5.23 -5.26
CA ASN A 29 5.85 4.79 -6.64
C ASN A 29 4.39 4.46 -6.98
N ALA A 30 3.43 4.79 -6.12
CA ALA A 30 2.04 4.35 -6.27
C ALA A 30 1.43 4.76 -7.61
N TYR A 31 1.73 5.97 -8.10
CA TYR A 31 1.26 6.43 -9.40
C TYR A 31 1.87 5.62 -10.55
N ALA A 32 3.20 5.43 -10.54
CA ALA A 32 3.88 4.65 -11.56
C ALA A 32 3.37 3.19 -11.59
N ILE A 33 3.09 2.61 -10.42
CA ILE A 33 2.46 1.30 -10.30
C ILE A 33 1.06 1.36 -10.92
N ALA A 34 0.19 2.28 -10.49
CA ALA A 34 -1.18 2.39 -10.98
C ALA A 34 -1.27 2.54 -12.51
N THR A 35 -0.32 3.25 -13.13
CA THR A 35 -0.32 3.49 -14.58
C THR A 35 0.50 2.48 -15.39
N SER A 36 1.18 1.53 -14.75
CA SER A 36 2.08 0.59 -15.44
C SER A 36 1.36 -0.41 -16.35
N SER A 37 0.05 -0.61 -16.15
CA SER A 37 -0.74 -1.51 -16.97
C SER A 37 -2.23 -1.15 -16.94
N PRO A 38 -2.95 -1.25 -18.07
CA PRO A 38 -4.40 -1.13 -18.09
C PRO A 38 -5.12 -2.27 -17.34
N ARG A 39 -4.38 -3.31 -16.93
CA ARG A 39 -4.91 -4.44 -16.15
C ARG A 39 -4.94 -4.15 -14.65
N ILE A 40 -4.28 -3.08 -14.18
CA ILE A 40 -4.34 -2.70 -12.77
C ILE A 40 -5.69 -2.06 -12.47
N VAL A 41 -6.39 -2.64 -11.51
CA VAL A 41 -7.74 -2.20 -11.12
C VAL A 41 -7.79 -1.56 -9.74
N GLY A 42 -6.70 -1.66 -8.98
CA GLY A 42 -6.62 -1.05 -7.66
C GLY A 42 -5.29 -1.32 -6.96
N ILE A 43 -5.11 -0.61 -5.85
CA ILE A 43 -3.96 -0.71 -4.97
C ILE A 43 -4.47 -0.85 -3.53
N ALA A 44 -3.99 -1.86 -2.81
CA ALA A 44 -4.22 -2.02 -1.37
C ALA A 44 -2.99 -1.51 -0.62
N ILE A 45 -3.21 -0.94 0.55
CA ILE A 45 -2.13 -0.57 1.47
C ILE A 45 -2.24 -1.44 2.71
N GLY A 46 -1.22 -2.26 2.96
CA GLY A 46 -1.10 -3.06 4.18
C GLY A 46 -0.63 -2.18 5.34
N ALA A 47 -1.54 -1.81 6.25
CA ALA A 47 -1.20 -0.90 7.35
C ALA A 47 -0.18 -1.49 8.35
N GLU A 48 -0.20 -2.80 8.56
CA GLU A 48 0.67 -3.50 9.50
C GLU A 48 2.12 -3.57 8.99
N ASP A 49 2.31 -3.96 7.73
CA ASP A 49 3.63 -4.02 7.09
C ASP A 49 4.21 -2.62 6.86
N TYR A 50 3.35 -1.64 6.57
CA TYR A 50 3.76 -0.25 6.39
C TYR A 50 4.33 0.36 7.68
N VAL A 51 3.66 0.15 8.82
CA VAL A 51 4.12 0.64 10.14
C VAL A 51 5.42 -0.05 10.58
N THR A 52 5.55 -1.34 10.30
CA THR A 52 6.76 -2.13 10.56
C THR A 52 7.94 -1.62 9.72
N SER A 53 7.71 -1.39 8.43
CA SER A 53 8.72 -0.91 7.48
C SER A 53 9.23 0.50 7.81
N MET A 54 8.38 1.39 8.31
CA MET A 54 8.76 2.76 8.66
C MET A 54 9.43 2.88 10.05
N LYS A 55 9.62 1.78 10.79
CA LYS A 55 10.09 1.78 12.19
C LYS A 55 9.29 2.72 13.10
N THR A 56 8.04 2.98 12.75
CA THR A 56 7.17 3.88 13.52
C THR A 56 6.61 3.13 14.72
N ARG A 57 6.80 3.67 15.93
CA ARG A 57 6.13 3.14 17.12
C ARG A 57 4.66 3.50 17.06
N ARG A 58 3.80 2.49 17.20
CA ARG A 58 2.37 2.70 17.48
C ARG A 58 2.27 3.25 18.90
N TYR A 59 1.98 4.54 19.04
CA TYR A 59 1.72 5.14 20.35
C TYR A 59 0.28 4.79 20.74
N PRO A 60 0.04 3.99 21.79
CA PRO A 60 -1.30 3.82 22.32
C PRO A 60 -1.77 5.18 22.84
N ASN A 61 -2.92 5.65 22.32
CA ASN A 61 -3.68 6.84 22.71
C ASN A 61 -3.00 7.72 23.76
N VAL A 62 -2.27 8.74 23.31
CA VAL A 62 -1.90 9.86 24.17
C VAL A 62 -3.20 10.58 24.52
N THR A 63 -3.75 10.28 25.70
CA THR A 63 -4.68 11.19 26.36
C THR A 63 -3.97 12.54 26.45
N VAL A 64 -4.45 13.52 25.68
CA VAL A 64 -4.01 14.91 25.77
C VAL A 64 -4.27 15.41 27.20
N LYS A 65 -3.26 15.32 28.06
CA LYS A 65 -3.20 16.07 29.31
C LYS A 65 -2.19 17.20 29.14
N ASN A 66 -2.75 18.37 28.85
CA ASN A 66 -2.30 19.71 29.20
C ASN A 66 -0.78 19.98 29.18
N TYR A 67 -0.29 20.57 28.09
CA TYR A 67 0.91 21.40 28.15
C TYR A 67 0.55 22.74 28.79
N SER A 68 0.82 22.86 30.09
CA SER A 68 0.94 24.17 30.74
C SER A 68 2.23 24.82 30.24
N LEU A 69 2.08 25.87 29.43
CA LEU A 69 3.16 26.76 29.02
C LEU A 69 3.77 27.40 30.28
N HIS A 70 4.97 26.99 30.67
CA HIS A 70 5.80 27.76 31.58
C HIS A 70 6.68 28.70 30.76
N VAL A 71 6.20 29.94 30.61
CA VAL A 71 7.05 31.10 30.36
C VAL A 71 7.41 31.66 31.73
N GLN A 72 8.65 31.45 32.17
CA GLN A 72 9.45 32.37 32.98
C GLN A 72 10.92 32.15 32.64
#